data_AF-A0AAN6GXD3-F1
#
_entry.id   AF-A0AAN6GXD3-F1
#
_cell.length_a   1.000
_cell.length_b   1.000
_cell.length_c   1.000
_cell.angle_alpha   90.00
_cell.angle_beta   90.00
_cell.angle_gamma   90.00
#
_symmetry.space_group_name_H-M   'P 1'
#
loop_
_entity.id
_entity.type
_entity.pdbx_description
1 polymer ?
#
loop_
_entity_poly.entity_id
_entity_poly.type
_entity_poly.pdbx_seq_one_letter_code
_entity_poly.pdbx_strand_id
1 'polypeptide(L)'
;MSGDTQVGNVLLFFWLLGSAFHLKTPMPPYMPPVKSSREALIERIRELPAVKRRAIRGSSEYLLFYSYVLAMKDVIDQLLHLGEITQELFGVLGGSTDAFEAQFRSAADSSDPTPRTSIYT
;
A
#
# COMPACT_ATOMS: atom_id res chain seq x y z
N MET A 1 -12.71 16.58 2.29
CA MET A 1 -12.07 15.98 1.10
C MET A 1 -10.86 15.19 1.55
N SER A 2 -10.96 13.85 1.61
CA SER A 2 -9.85 12.90 1.82
C SER A 2 -10.37 11.46 1.63
N GLY A 3 -11.15 11.22 0.58
CA GLY A 3 -11.46 9.86 0.10
C GLY A 3 -10.40 9.36 -0.89
N ASP A 4 -9.63 10.28 -1.48
CA ASP A 4 -8.69 10.03 -2.56
C ASP A 4 -7.46 9.22 -2.12
N THR A 5 -7.11 9.26 -0.83
CA THR A 5 -5.93 8.57 -0.28
C THR A 5 -6.09 7.05 -0.31
N GLN A 6 -7.28 6.51 -0.03
CA GLN A 6 -7.50 5.06 -0.04
C GLN A 6 -7.45 4.51 -1.47
N VAL A 7 -8.17 5.15 -2.39
CA VAL A 7 -8.21 4.72 -3.80
C VAL A 7 -6.82 4.86 -4.43
N GLY A 8 -6.13 5.96 -4.16
CA GLY A 8 -4.76 6.18 -4.62
C GLY A 8 -3.82 5.06 -4.18
N ASN A 9 -3.85 4.68 -2.90
CA ASN A 9 -2.99 3.60 -2.38
C ASN A 9 -3.30 2.23 -3.02
N VAL A 10 -4.57 1.95 -3.31
CA VAL A 10 -4.95 0.70 -3.99
C VAL A 10 -4.49 0.71 -5.45
N LEU A 11 -4.68 1.81 -6.17
CA LEU A 11 -4.22 1.95 -7.56
C LEU A 11 -2.70 1.87 -7.66
N LEU A 12 -1.98 2.49 -6.73
CA LEU A 12 -0.52 2.39 -6.62
C LEU A 12 -0.08 0.94 -6.43
N PHE A 13 -0.78 0.18 -5.58
CA PHE A 13 -0.47 -1.24 -5.36
C PHE A 13 -0.74 -2.07 -6.63
N PHE A 14 -1.86 -1.85 -7.32
CA PHE A 14 -2.11 -2.50 -8.61
C PHE A 14 -1.02 -2.21 -9.64
N TRP A 15 -0.62 -0.94 -9.76
CA TRP A 15 0.45 -0.55 -10.67
C TRP A 15 1.78 -1.22 -10.29
N LEU A 16 2.10 -1.26 -9.00
CA LEU A 16 3.29 -1.90 -8.49
C LEU A 16 3.30 -3.40 -8.83
N LEU A 17 2.24 -4.13 -8.53
CA LEU A 17 2.09 -5.54 -8.89
C LEU A 17 2.19 -5.76 -10.40
N GLY A 18 1.47 -4.95 -11.19
CA GLY A 18 1.51 -5.02 -12.65
C GLY A 18 2.93 -4.82 -13.19
N SER A 19 3.67 -3.86 -12.65
CA SER A 19 5.07 -3.63 -13.00
C SER A 19 5.97 -4.79 -12.59
N ALA A 20 5.75 -5.38 -11.41
CA ALA A 20 6.46 -6.56 -10.92
C ALA A 20 6.35 -7.72 -11.92
N PHE A 21 5.13 -8.04 -12.33
CA PHE A 21 4.86 -9.14 -13.25
C PHE A 21 5.37 -8.85 -14.66
N HIS A 22 5.24 -7.60 -15.12
CA HIS A 22 5.68 -7.23 -16.45
C HIS A 22 7.20 -7.24 -16.59
N LEU A 23 7.92 -6.69 -15.60
CA LEU A 23 9.38 -6.57 -15.62
C LEU A 23 10.10 -7.74 -14.92
N LYS A 24 9.36 -8.63 -14.23
CA LYS A 24 9.91 -9.69 -13.34
C LYS A 24 10.92 -9.13 -12.34
N THR A 25 10.67 -7.92 -11.88
CA THR A 25 11.56 -7.20 -10.97
C THR A 25 11.25 -7.57 -9.53
N PRO A 26 12.26 -7.60 -8.64
CA PRO A 26 12.04 -7.78 -7.22
C PRO A 26 11.11 -6.67 -6.69
N MET A 27 10.24 -7.06 -5.76
CA MET A 27 9.27 -6.15 -5.16
C MET A 27 9.92 -5.24 -4.11
N PRO A 28 9.36 -4.05 -3.85
CA PRO A 28 9.86 -3.18 -2.80
C PRO A 28 9.69 -3.83 -1.42
N PRO A 29 10.55 -3.48 -0.45
CA PRO A 29 10.49 -3.99 0.91
C PRO A 29 9.30 -3.42 1.71
N TYR A 30 8.75 -2.28 1.27
CA TYR A 30 7.58 -1.65 1.87
C TYR A 30 6.40 -1.72 0.91
N MET A 31 5.28 -2.28 1.38
CA MET A 31 4.02 -2.28 0.65
C MET A 31 3.22 -1.00 0.93
N PRO A 32 2.44 -0.50 -0.05
CA PRO A 32 1.56 0.64 0.18
C PRO A 32 0.59 0.40 1.35
N PRO A 33 0.30 1.42 2.20
CA PRO A 33 -0.52 1.26 3.39
C PRO A 33 -2.03 1.21 3.08
N VAL A 34 -2.47 0.19 2.34
CA VAL A 34 -3.85 0.03 1.86
C VAL A 34 -4.84 -0.32 2.98
N LYS A 35 -4.44 -1.17 3.94
CA LYS A 35 -5.29 -1.64 5.04
C LYS A 35 -5.59 -0.53 6.05
N SER A 36 -4.57 0.20 6.48
CA SER A 36 -4.69 1.33 7.40
C SER A 36 -5.49 2.48 6.80
N SER A 37 -5.33 2.73 5.49
CA SER A 37 -6.15 3.71 4.77
C SER A 37 -7.64 3.36 4.76
N ARG A 38 -7.97 2.06 4.64
CA ARG A 38 -9.36 1.57 4.72
C ARG A 38 -9.92 1.70 6.13
N GLU A 39 -9.15 1.34 7.15
CA GLU A 39 -9.56 1.46 8.56
C GLU A 39 -9.85 2.91 8.93
N ALA A 40 -8.96 3.84 8.57
CA ALA A 40 -9.17 5.28 8.76
C ALA A 40 -10.42 5.79 8.05
N LEU A 41 -10.74 5.26 6.86
CA LEU A 41 -11.98 5.57 6.17
C LEU A 41 -13.18 5.07 6.99
N ILE A 42 -13.19 3.80 7.41
CA ILE A 42 -14.27 3.20 8.22
C ILE A 42 -14.53 3.97 9.50
N GLU A 43 -13.48 4.40 10.22
CA GLU A 43 -13.61 5.19 11.45
C GLU A 43 -14.32 6.51 11.18
N ARG A 44 -13.88 7.27 10.17
CA ARG A 44 -14.54 8.53 9.78
C ARG A 44 -16.00 8.33 9.39
N ILE A 45 -16.33 7.19 8.77
CA ILE A 45 -17.70 6.89 8.37
C ILE A 45 -18.58 6.64 9.59
N ARG A 46 -18.06 5.91 10.59
CA ARG A 46 -18.76 5.66 11.85
C ARG A 46 -18.99 6.95 12.65
N GLU A 47 -18.12 7.95 12.47
CA GLU A 47 -18.25 9.24 13.13
C GLU A 47 -19.36 10.13 12.57
N LEU A 48 -19.82 9.89 11.33
CA LEU A 48 -20.84 10.69 10.66
C LEU A 48 -22.18 10.67 11.44
N PRO A 49 -22.82 11.84 11.66
CA PRO A 49 -24.07 11.95 12.43
C PRO A 49 -25.22 11.09 11.91
N ALA A 50 -25.29 10.86 10.60
CA ALA A 50 -26.30 10.02 9.95
C ALA A 50 -26.22 8.54 10.39
N VAL A 51 -25.01 8.04 10.62
CA VAL A 51 -24.75 6.67 11.10
C VAL A 51 -25.04 6.56 12.59
N LYS A 52 -24.58 7.54 13.39
CA LYS A 52 -24.80 7.57 14.85
C LYS A 52 -26.28 7.67 15.24
N ARG A 53 -27.10 8.38 14.46
CA ARG A 53 -28.53 8.59 14.76
C ARG A 53 -29.44 7.45 14.28
N ARG A 54 -28.91 6.37 13.66
CA ARG A 54 -29.69 5.30 13.01
C ARG A 54 -30.83 5.84 12.11
N ALA A 55 -30.67 7.05 11.56
CA ALA A 55 -31.63 7.67 10.65
C ALA A 55 -31.51 7.07 9.24
N ILE A 56 -31.32 5.75 9.18
CA ILE A 56 -31.08 4.94 7.98
C ILE A 56 -32.46 4.55 7.44
N ARG A 57 -33.26 5.54 7.06
CA ARG A 57 -34.48 5.34 6.30
C ARG A 57 -34.32 6.09 4.97
N GLY A 58 -33.76 5.40 3.97
CA GLY A 58 -33.96 5.76 2.56
C GLY A 58 -32.76 6.28 1.75
N SER A 59 -31.57 6.46 2.32
CA SER A 59 -30.44 7.01 1.55
C SER A 59 -29.62 5.90 0.86
N SER A 60 -30.05 5.52 -0.35
CA SER A 60 -29.37 4.54 -1.25
C SER A 60 -27.84 4.74 -1.34
N GLU A 61 -27.39 6.00 -1.34
CA GLU A 61 -25.98 6.41 -1.38
C GLU A 61 -25.13 5.81 -0.25
N TYR A 62 -25.70 5.66 0.95
CA TYR A 62 -24.96 5.10 2.10
C TYR A 62 -24.82 3.59 2.01
N LEU A 63 -25.83 2.90 1.45
CA LEU A 63 -25.75 1.47 1.17
C LEU A 63 -24.73 1.18 0.08
N LEU A 64 -24.71 1.99 -0.98
CA LEU A 64 -23.70 1.90 -2.05
C LEU A 64 -22.29 2.13 -1.52
N PHE A 65 -22.14 3.08 -0.62
CA PHE A 65 -20.84 3.38 -0.05
C PHE A 65 -20.40 2.31 0.98
N TYR A 66 -21.33 1.78 1.78
CA TYR A 66 -21.03 0.65 2.68
C TYR A 66 -20.68 -0.62 1.90
N SER A 67 -21.41 -0.92 0.82
CA SER A 67 -21.11 -2.06 -0.05
C SER A 67 -19.76 -1.90 -0.75
N TYR A 68 -19.40 -0.69 -1.17
CA TYR A 68 -18.07 -0.38 -1.68
C TYR A 68 -16.98 -0.69 -0.64
N VAL A 69 -17.10 -0.16 0.58
CA VAL A 69 -16.10 -0.37 1.64
C VAL A 69 -15.97 -1.84 2.06
N LEU A 70 -17.08 -2.59 1.98
CA LEU A 70 -17.11 -4.03 2.21
C LEU A 70 -16.38 -4.77 1.08
N ALA A 71 -16.73 -4.53 -0.18
CA ALA A 71 -16.09 -5.15 -1.34
C ALA A 71 -14.59 -4.82 -1.43
N MET A 72 -14.21 -3.58 -1.11
CA MET A 72 -12.81 -3.15 -1.09
C MET A 72 -11.98 -3.86 -0.02
N LYS A 73 -12.61 -4.43 1.02
CA LYS A 73 -11.90 -5.28 1.99
C LYS A 73 -11.25 -6.46 1.28
N ASP A 74 -12.06 -7.20 0.52
CA ASP A 74 -11.66 -8.45 -0.07
C ASP A 74 -10.64 -8.20 -1.19
N VAL A 75 -10.82 -7.11 -1.95
CA VAL A 75 -9.82 -6.65 -2.94
C VAL A 75 -8.48 -6.34 -2.26
N ILE A 76 -8.47 -5.57 -1.17
CA ILE A 76 -7.22 -5.23 -0.46
C ILE A 76 -6.55 -6.48 0.11
N ASP A 77 -7.32 -7.39 0.71
CA ASP A 77 -6.80 -8.64 1.27
C ASP A 77 -6.16 -9.51 0.17
N GLN A 78 -6.78 -9.59 -1.01
CA GLN A 78 -6.21 -10.30 -2.16
C GLN A 78 -4.96 -9.62 -2.73
N LEU A 79 -4.91 -8.28 -2.79
CA LEU A 79 -3.71 -7.57 -3.24
C LEU A 79 -2.52 -7.80 -2.31
N LEU A 80 -2.76 -7.76 -1.00
CA LEU A 80 -1.71 -8.01 -0.01
C LEU A 80 -1.16 -9.43 -0.16
N HIS A 81 -2.05 -10.42 -0.28
CA HIS A 81 -1.65 -11.80 -0.51
C HIS A 81 -0.85 -11.99 -1.81
N LEU A 82 -1.30 -11.35 -2.89
CA LEU A 82 -0.55 -11.39 -4.16
C LEU A 82 0.81 -10.71 -4.04
N GLY A 83 0.90 -9.62 -3.26
CA GLY A 83 2.15 -8.95 -2.93
C GLY A 83 3.15 -9.86 -2.24
N GLU A 84 2.71 -10.63 -1.25
CA GLU A 84 3.53 -11.63 -0.55
C GLU A 84 4.04 -12.71 -1.52
N ILE A 85 3.15 -13.30 -2.32
CA ILE A 85 3.53 -14.30 -3.33
C ILE A 85 4.54 -13.72 -4.34
N THR A 86 4.35 -12.46 -4.74
CA THR A 86 5.24 -11.80 -5.70
C THR A 86 6.61 -11.52 -5.10
N GLN A 87 6.67 -11.14 -3.82
CA GLN A 87 7.92 -11.02 -3.07
C GLN A 87 8.62 -12.37 -2.92
N GLU A 88 7.89 -13.46 -2.69
CA GLU A 88 8.47 -14.81 -2.66
C GLU A 88 8.99 -15.26 -4.02
N LEU A 89 8.28 -14.92 -5.10
CA LEU A 89 8.60 -15.36 -6.45
C LEU A 89 9.76 -14.57 -7.10
N PHE A 90 9.75 -13.24 -6.98
CA PHE A 90 10.74 -12.36 -7.62
C PHE A 90 11.78 -11.80 -6.65
N GLY A 91 11.60 -12.03 -5.35
CA GLY A 91 12.46 -11.50 -4.30
C GLY A 91 12.08 -10.09 -3.88
N VAL A 92 12.75 -9.64 -2.82
CA VAL A 92 12.61 -8.29 -2.25
C VAL A 92 13.84 -7.47 -2.60
N LEU A 93 13.66 -6.21 -3.01
CA LEU A 93 14.74 -5.26 -3.22
C LEU A 93 15.56 -5.11 -1.93
N GLY A 94 16.86 -5.41 -2.01
CA GLY A 94 17.76 -5.41 -0.84
C GLY A 94 17.71 -6.71 -0.01
N GLY A 95 16.93 -7.72 -0.40
CA GLY A 95 16.83 -9.02 0.27
C GLY A 95 15.94 -9.01 1.52
N SER A 96 15.98 -7.94 2.31
CA SER A 96 15.05 -7.68 3.41
C SER A 96 14.86 -6.19 3.62
N THR A 97 13.82 -5.82 4.36
CA THR A 97 13.57 -4.44 4.78
C THR A 97 14.75 -3.86 5.57
N ASP A 98 15.33 -4.63 6.48
CA ASP A 98 16.47 -4.18 7.29
C ASP A 98 17.72 -3.96 6.45
N ALA A 99 17.98 -4.84 5.49
CA ALA A 99 19.13 -4.74 4.59
C ALA A 99 18.97 -3.58 3.61
N PHE A 100 17.75 -3.30 3.15
CA PHE A 100 17.44 -2.10 2.37
C PHE A 100 17.69 -0.83 3.18
N GLU A 101 17.17 -0.74 4.41
CA GLU A 101 17.37 0.42 5.29
C GLU A 101 18.85 0.65 5.66
N ALA A 102 19.63 -0.43 5.83
CA ALA A 102 21.06 -0.34 6.09
C ALA A 102 21.82 0.40 4.96
N GLN A 103 21.36 0.31 3.70
CA GLN A 103 21.98 1.03 2.58
C GLN A 103 21.84 2.55 2.73
N PHE A 104 20.70 3.03 3.21
CA PHE A 104 20.47 4.48 3.39
C PHE A 104 21.20 5.04 4.62
N ARG A 105 21.39 4.22 5.67
CA ARG A 105 22.20 4.61 6.84
C ARG A 105 23.68 4.70 6.48
N SER A 106 24.20 3.72 5.74
CA SER A 106 25.59 3.74 5.24
C SER A 106 25.86 4.94 4.33
N ALA A 107 24.89 5.31 3.49
CA ALA A 107 24.99 6.50 2.64
C ALA A 107 25.03 7.81 3.45
N ALA A 108 24.27 7.90 4.55
CA ALA A 108 24.24 9.09 5.41
C ALA A 108 25.55 9.35 6.16
N ASP A 109 26.28 8.28 6.50
CA ASP A 109 27.60 8.37 7.17
C ASP A 109 28.75 8.58 6.16
N SER A 110 28.47 8.50 4.85
CA SER A 110 29.46 8.76 3.81
C SER A 110 29.57 10.25 3.50
N SER A 111 30.77 10.82 3.61
CA SER A 111 31.04 12.23 3.29
C SER A 111 31.23 12.49 1.78
N ASP A 112 31.07 11.47 0.94
CA ASP A 112 31.25 11.55 -0.51
C ASP A 112 29.87 11.53 -1.19
N PRO A 113 29.42 12.62 -1.86
CA PRO A 113 28.08 12.72 -2.42
C PRO A 113 27.83 11.83 -3.65
N THR A 114 28.79 10.98 -4.02
CA THR A 114 28.74 10.19 -5.26
C THR A 114 28.95 8.70 -4.97
N PRO A 115 28.04 7.80 -5.38
CA PRO A 115 28.27 6.37 -5.27
C PRO A 115 29.33 5.97 -6.30
N ARG A 116 30.59 5.90 -5.87
CA ARG A 116 31.65 5.33 -6.70
C ARG A 116 31.48 3.81 -6.72
N THR A 117 31.01 3.28 -7.84
CA THR A 117 31.21 1.88 -8.20
C THR A 117 32.73 1.64 -8.22
N SER A 118 33.27 1.01 -7.17
CA SER A 118 34.66 0.57 -7.14
C SER A 118 34.81 -0.62 -8.07
N ILE A 119 34.99 -0.33 -9.36
CA ILE A 119 35.53 -1.28 -10.32
C ILE A 119 37.04 -1.27 -10.06
N TYR A 120 37.64 -2.46 -9.91
CA TYR A 120 39.03 -2.78 -9.52
C TYR A 120 39.27 -2.98 -8.01
N THR A 121 39.27 -4.24 -7.55
CA THR A 121 40.45 -5.12 -7.49
C THR A 121 40.00 -6.57 -7.34
#